data_AF-A0AAV2AA18-F1
#
_entry.id   AF-A0AAV2AA18-F1
#
_cell.length_a   1.000
_cell.length_b   1.000
_cell.length_c   1.000
_cell.angle_alpha   90.00
_cell.angle_beta   90.00
_cell.angle_gamma   90.00
#
_symmetry.space_group_name_H-M   'P 1'
#
loop_
_entity.id
_entity.type
_entity.pdbx_description
1 polymer ?
#
loop_
_entity_poly.entity_id
_entity_poly.type
_entity_poly.pdbx_seq_one_letter_code
_entity_poly.pdbx_strand_id
1 'polypeptide(L)'
;MSRLLLILFSVVALCAVISAAPSRQKRGFRNAALSTARGFGKRMQQSEDMGLHEDLSRPMASNWFAEQVARSPALAKYLVEKVIDQNGDGLIHPDEVYQSL
;
A
#
# COMPACT_ATOMS: atom_id res chain seq x y z
N MET A 1 -38.40 12.93 -61.71
CA MET A 1 -37.80 14.23 -61.30
C MET A 1 -37.91 14.43 -59.79
N SER A 2 -39.11 14.52 -59.21
CA SER A 2 -39.31 14.77 -57.75
C SER A 2 -38.70 13.71 -56.82
N ARG A 3 -38.84 12.42 -57.13
CA ARG A 3 -38.26 11.33 -56.30
C ARG A 3 -36.73 11.34 -56.25
N LEU A 4 -36.09 11.75 -57.34
CA LEU A 4 -34.63 11.84 -57.45
C LEU A 4 -34.09 13.01 -56.62
N LEU A 5 -34.85 14.12 -56.59
CA LEU A 5 -34.58 15.28 -55.75
C LEU A 5 -34.70 14.95 -54.25
N LEU A 6 -35.70 14.15 -53.87
CA LEU A 6 -35.86 13.71 -52.47
C LEU A 6 -34.74 12.78 -52.01
N ILE A 7 -34.27 11.88 -52.88
CA ILE A 7 -33.14 10.99 -52.57
C ILE A 7 -31.83 11.80 -52.45
N LEU A 8 -31.60 12.76 -53.35
CA LEU A 8 -30.44 13.64 -53.26
C LEU A 8 -30.46 14.44 -51.94
N PHE A 9 -31.62 15.00 -51.58
CA PHE A 9 -31.77 15.76 -50.35
C PHE A 9 -31.56 14.90 -49.10
N SER A 10 -32.09 13.66 -49.10
CA SER A 10 -31.90 12.74 -47.96
C SER A 10 -30.45 12.31 -47.80
N VAL A 11 -29.74 12.05 -48.90
CA VAL A 11 -28.31 11.70 -48.89
C VAL A 11 -27.46 12.86 -48.38
N VAL A 12 -27.73 14.09 -48.83
CA VAL A 12 -27.01 15.29 -48.37
C VAL A 12 -27.27 15.55 -46.87
N ALA A 13 -28.53 15.42 -46.42
CA ALA A 13 -28.88 15.58 -45.02
C ALA A 13 -28.22 14.51 -44.14
N LEU A 14 -28.21 13.24 -44.58
CA LEU A 14 -27.56 12.14 -43.86
C LEU A 14 -26.04 12.34 -43.78
N CYS A 15 -25.41 12.82 -44.86
CA CYS A 15 -23.98 13.09 -44.90
C CYS A 15 -23.58 14.23 -43.94
N ALA A 16 -24.41 15.28 -43.83
CA ALA A 16 -24.20 16.38 -42.90
C ALA A 16 -24.29 15.94 -41.43
N VAL A 17 -25.22 15.03 -41.09
CA VAL A 17 -25.36 14.48 -39.73
C VAL A 17 -24.15 13.65 -39.33
N ILE A 18 -23.60 12.85 -40.24
CA ILE A 18 -22.43 12.00 -39.97
C ILE A 18 -21.16 12.85 -39.78
N SER A 19 -21.03 13.96 -40.52
CA SER A 19 -19.86 14.85 -40.44
C SER A 19 -19.83 15.70 -39.17
N ALA A 20 -20.96 15.85 -38.48
CA ALA A 20 -21.07 16.54 -37.20
C ALA A 20 -20.58 15.69 -36.02
N ALA A 21 -19.38 15.11 -36.13
CA ALA A 21 -18.74 14.42 -35.02
C ALA A 21 -18.47 15.41 -33.87
N PRO A 22 -18.83 15.09 -32.62
CA PRO A 22 -18.57 15.98 -31.50
C PRO A 22 -17.07 16.11 -31.27
N SER A 23 -16.52 17.33 -31.45
CA SER A 23 -15.14 17.59 -31.09
C SER A 23 -14.96 17.35 -29.58
N ARG A 24 -14.10 16.41 -29.22
CA ARG A 24 -13.81 16.09 -27.81
C ARG A 24 -13.25 17.34 -27.14
N GLN A 25 -14.05 17.98 -26.28
CA GLN A 25 -13.57 19.06 -25.43
C GLN A 25 -12.43 18.52 -24.56
N LYS A 26 -11.18 18.80 -24.94
CA LYS A 26 -10.02 18.61 -24.06
C LYS A 26 -10.11 19.69 -22.99
N ARG A 27 -10.93 19.43 -21.96
CA ARG A 27 -10.93 20.21 -20.74
C ARG A 27 -9.66 19.87 -19.96
N GLY A 28 -8.54 20.46 -20.37
CA GLY A 28 -7.34 20.51 -19.55
C GLY A 28 -7.51 21.52 -18.42
N PHE A 29 -6.70 21.38 -17.37
CA PHE A 29 -6.63 22.36 -16.29
C PHE A 29 -6.07 23.66 -16.87
N ARG A 30 -6.93 24.67 -17.07
CA ARG A 30 -6.55 25.95 -17.69
C ARG A 30 -5.48 26.74 -16.91
N ASN A 31 -5.23 26.35 -15.66
CA ASN A 31 -4.24 26.98 -14.79
C ASN A 31 -3.21 25.95 -14.33
N ALA A 32 -2.18 25.68 -15.16
CA ALA A 32 -1.05 24.83 -14.78
C ALA A 32 -0.32 25.34 -13.52
N ALA A 33 -0.38 26.66 -13.25
CA ALA A 33 0.18 27.28 -12.05
C ALA A 33 -0.54 26.89 -10.74
N LEU A 34 -1.77 26.38 -10.80
CA LEU A 34 -2.49 25.80 -9.64
C LEU A 34 -2.33 24.28 -9.58
N SER A 35 -1.61 23.68 -10.52
CA SER A 35 -1.31 22.24 -10.57
C SER A 35 -0.06 21.91 -9.77
N THR A 36 0.12 22.57 -8.63
CA THR A 36 1.00 22.08 -7.57
C THR A 36 0.13 21.70 -6.39
N ALA A 37 -0.51 20.53 -6.49
CA ALA A 37 -0.95 19.80 -5.31
C ALA A 37 0.31 19.39 -4.54
N ARG A 38 0.91 20.37 -3.85
CA ARG A 38 2.04 20.18 -2.96
C ARG A 38 1.54 19.39 -1.77
N GLY A 39 2.07 18.17 -1.63
CA GLY A 39 2.20 17.48 -0.36
C GLY A 39 0.91 16.96 0.25
N PHE A 40 0.58 15.71 -0.04
CA PHE A 40 -0.12 14.88 0.94
C PHE A 40 0.61 13.56 1.13
N GLY A 41 1.43 13.53 2.18
CA GLY A 41 1.90 12.30 2.81
C GLY A 41 3.10 11.64 2.15
N LYS A 42 4.29 11.92 2.70
CA LYS A 42 5.24 10.83 2.96
C LYS A 42 4.58 9.88 3.96
N ARG A 43 3.60 9.10 3.50
CA ARG A 43 3.22 7.90 4.23
C ARG A 43 4.34 6.94 3.91
N MET A 44 5.23 6.76 4.88
CA MET A 44 6.03 5.54 4.94
C MET A 44 5.04 4.42 4.65
N GLN A 45 5.24 3.69 3.57
CA GLN A 45 4.42 2.53 3.26
C GLN A 45 4.69 1.52 4.37
N GLN A 46 3.97 1.65 5.47
CA GLN A 46 3.44 0.50 6.16
C GLN A 46 2.36 -0.01 5.22
N SER A 47 2.82 -0.68 4.16
CA SER A 47 1.97 -1.52 3.34
C SER A 47 1.36 -2.52 4.32
N GLU A 48 0.10 -2.31 4.67
CA GLU A 48 -0.81 -3.36 5.13
C GLU A 48 -1.12 -4.30 3.96
N ASP A 49 -0.06 -4.72 3.26
CA ASP A 49 -0.08 -5.85 2.36
C ASP A 49 0.51 -7.00 3.17
N MET A 50 -0.09 -8.16 3.04
CA MET A 50 0.12 -9.33 3.89
C MET A 50 1.46 -10.01 3.52
N GLY A 51 2.55 -9.26 3.56
CA GLY A 51 3.93 -9.68 3.28
C GLY A 51 4.67 -9.98 4.58
N LEU A 52 4.28 -11.06 5.26
CA LEU A 52 4.85 -11.51 6.54
C LEU A 52 6.35 -11.90 6.50
N HIS A 53 7.08 -11.61 5.42
CA HIS A 53 8.40 -12.21 5.19
C HIS A 53 9.55 -11.26 4.85
N GLU A 54 9.31 -9.95 4.69
CA GLU A 54 10.39 -9.02 4.29
C GLU A 54 10.88 -8.09 5.42
N ASP A 55 10.04 -7.75 6.40
CA ASP A 55 10.40 -6.75 7.44
C ASP A 55 11.09 -7.33 8.69
N LEU A 56 11.15 -8.67 8.84
CA LEU A 56 11.91 -9.32 9.92
C LEU A 56 13.43 -9.23 9.73
N SER A 57 13.88 -8.85 8.53
CA SER A 57 15.32 -8.76 8.21
C SER A 57 15.96 -7.46 8.68
N ARG A 58 15.16 -6.49 9.16
CA ARG A 58 15.71 -5.22 9.63
C ARG A 58 16.28 -5.38 11.05
N PRO A 59 17.56 -5.03 11.28
CA PRO A 59 18.10 -5.08 12.62
C PRO A 59 17.37 -4.05 13.49
N MET A 60 16.85 -4.50 14.63
CA MET A 60 16.30 -3.60 15.65
C MET A 60 17.40 -3.18 16.63
N ALA A 61 17.23 -2.01 17.25
CA ALA A 61 18.13 -1.58 18.31
C ALA A 61 17.94 -2.45 19.56
N SER A 62 19.03 -2.98 20.11
CA SER A 62 19.01 -3.81 21.32
C SER A 62 18.38 -3.10 22.52
N ASN A 63 18.66 -1.79 22.69
CA ASN A 63 18.06 -0.99 23.76
C ASN A 63 16.54 -0.90 23.65
N TRP A 64 16.03 -0.72 22.43
CA TRP A 64 14.59 -0.68 22.21
C TRP A 64 13.94 -2.03 22.57
N PHE A 65 14.58 -3.14 22.20
CA PHE A 65 14.10 -4.48 22.55
C PHE A 65 14.10 -4.69 24.07
N ALA A 66 15.18 -4.31 24.75
CA ALA A 66 15.26 -4.37 26.21
C ALA A 66 14.15 -3.56 26.89
N GLU A 67 13.84 -2.36 26.38
CA GLU A 67 12.71 -1.55 26.85
C GLU A 67 11.35 -2.26 26.65
N GLN A 68 11.16 -2.97 25.52
CA GLN A 68 9.93 -3.73 25.28
C GLN A 68 9.79 -4.91 26.24
N VAL A 69 10.89 -5.65 26.49
CA VAL A 69 10.94 -6.74 27.47
C VAL A 69 10.61 -6.22 28.87
N ALA A 70 11.19 -5.09 29.27
CA ALA A 70 10.95 -4.48 30.56
C ALA A 70 9.49 -3.99 30.73
N ARG A 71 8.88 -3.50 29.66
CA ARG A 71 7.48 -3.01 29.67
C ARG A 71 6.45 -4.13 29.72
N SER A 72 6.77 -5.32 29.21
CA SER A 72 5.85 -6.44 29.11
C SER A 72 6.37 -7.68 29.83
N PRO A 73 5.91 -7.94 31.08
CA PRO A 73 6.28 -9.13 31.83
C PRO A 73 5.92 -10.44 31.10
N ALA A 74 4.85 -10.44 30.30
CA ALA A 74 4.45 -11.59 29.49
C ALA A 74 5.49 -11.94 28.43
N LEU A 75 6.10 -10.92 27.78
CA LEU A 75 7.15 -11.13 26.79
C LEU A 75 8.44 -11.61 27.44
N ALA A 76 8.80 -11.06 28.60
CA ALA A 76 9.94 -11.54 29.38
C ALA A 76 9.76 -13.02 29.76
N LYS A 77 8.58 -13.40 30.26
CA LYS A 77 8.25 -14.78 30.58
C LYS A 77 8.36 -15.70 29.35
N TYR A 78 7.82 -15.27 28.20
CA TYR A 78 7.92 -16.04 26.96
C TYR A 78 9.37 -16.24 26.50
N LEU A 79 10.21 -15.21 26.62
CA LEU A 79 11.64 -15.34 26.30
C LEU A 79 12.34 -16.32 27.25
N VAL A 80 12.04 -16.25 28.54
CA VAL A 80 12.59 -17.20 29.52
C VAL A 80 12.20 -18.64 29.15
N GLU A 81 10.92 -18.89 28.87
CA GLU A 81 10.40 -20.22 28.49
C GLU A 81 10.90 -20.73 27.12
N LYS A 82 11.45 -19.86 26.26
CA LYS A 82 11.89 -20.24 24.90
C LYS A 82 13.39 -20.19 24.69
N VAL A 83 14.10 -19.35 25.44
CA VAL A 83 15.53 -19.10 25.27
C VAL A 83 16.34 -19.71 26.41
N ILE A 84 15.81 -19.67 27.65
CA ILE A 84 16.54 -20.11 28.84
C ILE A 84 16.11 -21.51 29.26
N ASP A 85 14.80 -21.74 29.41
CA ASP A 85 14.23 -23.05 29.72
C ASP A 85 14.30 -23.95 28.48
N GLN A 86 15.43 -24.64 28.35
CA GLN A 86 15.68 -25.53 27.20
C GLN A 86 14.94 -26.85 27.32
N ASN A 87 14.66 -27.30 28.54
CA ASN A 87 14.04 -28.59 28.81
C ASN A 87 12.49 -28.51 28.80
N GLY A 88 11.94 -27.30 28.95
CA GLY A 88 10.51 -27.00 28.90
C GLY A 88 9.72 -27.41 30.14
N ASP A 89 10.37 -27.59 31.29
CA ASP A 89 9.75 -28.02 32.54
C ASP A 89 9.16 -26.85 33.37
N GLY A 90 9.39 -25.61 32.92
CA GLY A 90 8.89 -24.40 33.57
C GLY A 90 9.68 -24.00 34.82
N LEU A 91 10.80 -24.66 35.09
CA LEU A 91 11.80 -24.28 36.08
C LEU A 91 13.06 -23.79 35.36
N ILE A 92 13.92 -23.08 36.08
CA ILE A 92 15.19 -22.60 35.54
C ILE A 92 16.30 -23.19 36.39
N HIS A 93 17.09 -24.06 35.79
CA HIS A 93 18.28 -24.61 36.43
C HIS A 93 19.51 -23.72 36.16
N PRO A 94 20.46 -23.60 37.11
CA PRO A 94 21.66 -22.78 36.92
C PRO A 94 22.45 -23.13 35.66
N ASP A 95 22.53 -24.43 35.35
CA ASP A 95 23.25 -24.93 34.17
C ASP A 95 22.65 -24.42 32.86
N GLU A 96 21.34 -24.21 32.80
CA GLU A 96 20.63 -23.69 31.62
C GLU A 96 20.90 -22.19 31.40
N VAL A 97 21.06 -21.44 32.49
CA VAL A 97 21.47 -20.03 32.43
C VAL A 97 22.88 -19.90 31.86
N TYR A 98 23.81 -20.75 32.29
CA TYR A 98 25.18 -20.74 31.74
C TYR A 98 25.25 -21.14 30.28
N GLN A 99 24.36 -22.01 29.81
CA GLN A 99 24.32 -22.43 28.41
C GLN A 99 23.68 -21.40 27.48
N SER A 100 22.92 -20.44 28.02
CA SER A 100 22.21 -19.41 27.24
C SER A 100 22.92 -18.05 27.19
N LEU A 101 24.07 -17.91 27.87
CA LEU A 101 24.94 -16.73 27.88
C LEU A 101 26.13 -16.89 26.92
#